data_AF-A0A2J5PRM8-F1
#
_entry.id   AF-A0A2J5PRM8-F1
#
_cell.length_a   1.000
_cell.length_b   1.000
_cell.length_c   1.000
_cell.angle_alpha   90.00
_cell.angle_beta   90.00
_cell.angle_gamma   90.00
#
_symmetry.space_group_name_H-M   'P 1'
#
loop_
_entity.id
_entity.type
_entity.pdbx_description
1 polymer ?
#
loop_
_entity_poly.entity_id
_entity_poly.type
_entity_poly.pdbx_seq_one_letter_code
_entity_poly.pdbx_strand_id
1 'polypeptide(L)' 'MNHFILSDSHKCIGCKACEVACVMAHNDEQHVLTPQRFLPRITVIKNEQKRNAVTCHHCEGAPCAR' A
#
# COMPACT_ATOMS: atom_id res chain seq x y z
N MET A 1 -17.39 7.80 -11.69
CA MET A 1 -16.65 6.68 -12.30
C MET A 1 -15.81 6.04 -11.21
N ASN A 2 -15.78 4.71 -11.14
CA ASN A 2 -14.99 4.00 -10.13
C ASN A 2 -13.52 3.97 -10.56
N HIS A 3 -12.61 4.13 -9.60
CA HIS A 3 -11.17 4.01 -9.83
C HIS A 3 -10.70 2.63 -9.38
N PHE A 4 -9.80 2.02 -10.16
CA PHE A 4 -9.26 0.70 -9.87
C PHE A 4 -7.73 0.75 -9.79
N ILE A 5 -7.18 -0.03 -8.86
CA ILE A 5 -5.74 -0.23 -8.71
C ILE A 5 -5.45 -1.69 -9.08
N LEU A 6 -4.56 -1.90 -10.05
CA LEU A 6 -4.07 -3.23 -10.43
C LEU A 6 -2.61 -3.37 -10.00
N SER A 7 -2.31 -4.42 -9.24
CA SER A 7 -0.93 -4.77 -8.87
C SER A 7 -0.54 -6.11 -9.50
N ASP A 8 0.48 -6.08 -10.36
CA ASP A 8 1.06 -7.26 -10.99
C ASP A 8 2.17 -7.85 -10.10
N SER A 9 1.85 -8.97 -9.42
CA SER A 9 2.78 -9.62 -8.50
C SER A 9 4.04 -10.17 -9.18
N HIS A 10 4.02 -10.44 -10.49
CA HIS A 10 5.21 -10.92 -11.20
C HIS A 10 6.26 -9.82 -11.39
N LYS A 11 5.84 -8.55 -11.36
CA LYS A 11 6.74 -7.39 -11.48
C LYS A 11 7.14 -6.80 -10.12
N CYS A 12 6.45 -7.18 -9.05
CA CYS A 12 6.74 -6.69 -7.72
C CYS A 12 8.01 -7.34 -7.15
N ILE A 13 9.07 -6.56 -6.95
CA ILE A 13 10.32 -7.05 -6.33
C ILE A 13 10.28 -6.97 -4.80
N GLY A 14 9.23 -6.40 -4.21
CA GLY A 14 9.05 -6.27 -2.76
C GLY A 14 9.99 -5.25 -2.10
N CYS A 15 10.31 -4.15 -2.78
CA CYS A 15 11.24 -3.12 -2.30
C CYS A 15 10.64 -2.13 -1.29
N LYS A 16 9.32 -2.15 -1.07
CA LYS A 16 8.59 -1.24 -0.16
C LYS A 16 8.65 0.26 -0.52
N ALA A 17 9.19 0.63 -1.68
CA ALA A 17 9.21 2.02 -2.14
C ALA A 17 7.81 2.66 -2.19
N CYS A 18 6.79 1.88 -2.57
CA CYS A 18 5.40 2.34 -2.56
C CYS A 18 4.86 2.66 -1.15
N GLU A 19 5.31 1.96 -0.11
CA GLU A 19 4.94 2.25 1.28
C GLU A 19 5.51 3.62 1.69
N VAL A 20 6.81 3.86 1.39
CA VAL A 20 7.50 5.13 1.70
C VAL A 20 6.84 6.29 0.97
N ALA A 21 6.59 6.14 -0.34
CA ALA A 21 5.92 7.17 -1.14
C ALA A 21 4.53 7.49 -0.60
N CYS A 22 3.75 6.48 -0.19
CA CYS A 22 2.42 6.68 0.38
C CYS A 22 2.48 7.46 1.70
N VAL A 23 3.44 7.15 2.57
CA VAL A 23 3.60 7.88 3.84
C VAL A 23 4.02 9.33 3.59
N MET A 24 4.98 9.58 2.69
CA MET A 24 5.42 10.94 2.34
C MET A 24 4.28 11.78 1.76
N ALA A 25 3.52 11.22 0.80
CA ALA A 25 2.35 11.89 0.21
C ALA A 25 1.25 12.21 1.25
N HIS A 26 1.26 11.55 2.41
CA HIS A 26 0.35 11.79 3.53
C HIS A 26 1.03 12.45 4.73
N ASN A 27 2.21 13.04 4.53
CA ASN A 27 2.99 13.75 5.53
C ASN A 27 3.71 14.96 4.89
N ASP A 28 2.98 15.73 4.06
CA ASP A 28 3.48 16.95 3.40
C ASP A 28 4.80 16.77 2.63
N GLU A 29 4.97 15.62 1.95
CA GLU A 29 6.19 15.21 1.24
C GLU A 29 7.43 15.06 2.14
N GLN A 30 7.24 14.95 3.45
CA GLN A 30 8.29 14.74 4.43
C GLN A 30 8.38 13.29 4.87
N HIS A 31 9.59 12.85 5.21
CA HIS A 31 9.79 11.57 5.86
C HIS A 31 9.19 11.55 7.27
N VAL A 32 8.60 10.42 7.64
CA VAL A 32 8.29 10.13 9.05
C VAL A 32 9.54 9.61 9.75
N LEU A 33 9.86 10.18 10.91
CA LEU A 33 11.09 9.85 11.65
C LEU A 33 10.87 8.81 12.76
N THR A 34 9.62 8.41 13.00
CA THR A 34 9.28 7.43 14.03
C THR A 34 8.49 6.25 13.45
N PRO A 35 8.76 5.01 13.89
CA PRO A 35 8.02 3.83 13.41
C PRO A 35 6.51 3.92 13.63
N GLN A 36 6.07 4.56 14.72
CA GLN A 36 4.64 4.70 15.06
C GLN A 36 3.89 5.58 14.05
N ARG A 37 4.60 6.44 13.31
CA ARG A 37 4.02 7.29 12.26
C ARG A 37 4.16 6.69 10.86
N PHE A 38 4.85 5.56 10.71
CA PHE A 38 4.93 4.82 9.45
C PHE A 38 3.65 4.01 9.24
N LEU A 39 2.59 4.69 8.79
CA LEU A 39 1.25 4.13 8.60
C LEU A 39 0.83 4.22 7.11
N PRO A 40 1.47 3.43 6.22
CA PRO A 40 1.13 3.47 4.80
C PRO A 40 -0.27 2.92 4.53
N ARG A 41 -0.95 3.45 3.51
CA ARG A 41 -2.26 2.94 3.01
C ARG A 41 -2.11 1.85 1.94
N ILE A 42 -0.87 1.49 1.63
CA ILE A 42 -0.45 0.39 0.76
C ILE A 42 0.61 -0.43 1.51
N THR A 43 0.48 -1.75 1.50
CA THR A 43 1.39 -2.65 2.23
C THR A 43 1.95 -3.70 1.28
N VAL A 44 3.25 -3.91 1.32
CA VAL A 44 3.92 -4.99 0.59
C VAL A 44 3.86 -6.26 1.42
N ILE A 45 3.19 -7.28 0.88
CA ILE A 45 3.28 -8.65 1.37
C ILE A 45 4.43 -9.32 0.64
N LYS A 46 5.39 -9.87 1.39
CA LYS A 46 6.55 -10.58 0.86
C LYS A 46 6.75 -11.87 1.66
N ASN A 47 6.73 -13.00 0.97
CA ASN A 47 7.23 -14.28 1.47
C ASN A 47 8.22 -14.88 0.45
N GLU A 48 8.65 -16.12 0.66
CA GLU A 48 9.67 -16.75 -0.18
C GLU A 48 9.29 -16.81 -1.67
N GLN A 49 8.00 -16.98 -1.98
CA GLN A 49 7.53 -17.23 -3.34
C GLN A 49 6.69 -16.10 -3.94
N LYS A 50 6.14 -15.21 -3.09
CA LYS A 50 5.17 -14.18 -3.51
C LYS A 50 5.54 -12.82 -2.96
N ARG A 51 5.37 -11.83 -3.83
CA ARG A 51 5.57 -10.41 -3.54
C ARG A 51 4.43 -9.66 -4.19
N ASN A 52 3.73 -8.84 -3.43
CA ASN A 52 2.71 -7.97 -4.01
C ASN A 52 2.48 -6.74 -3.14
N ALA A 53 2.06 -5.65 -3.76
CA ALA A 53 1.55 -4.49 -3.06
C ALA A 53 0.02 -4.62 -2.92
N VAL A 54 -0.49 -4.43 -1.71
CA VAL A 54 -1.90 -4.61 -1.36
C VAL A 54 -2.42 -3.31 -0.76
N THR A 55 -3.61 -2.89 -1.18
CA THR A 55 -4.30 -1.69 -0.68
C THR A 55 -5.69 -2.07 -0.19
N CYS A 56 -6.40 -1.14 0.44
CA CYS A 56 -7.84 -1.26 0.55
C CYS A 56 -8.44 -1.44 -0.86
N HIS A 57 -9.21 -2.51 -1.05
CA HIS A 57 -9.79 -2.83 -2.35
C HIS A 57 -10.91 -1.88 -2.78
N HIS A 58 -11.38 -1.00 -1.87
CA HIS A 58 -12.51 -0.10 -2.11
C HIS A 58 -13.71 -0.85 -2.73
N CYS A 59 -14.02 -2.01 -2.15
CA CYS A 59 -15.06 -2.90 -2.66
C CYS A 59 -16.41 -2.17 -2.76
N GLU A 60 -17.12 -2.32 -3.87
CA GLU A 60 -18.46 -1.75 -4.05
C GLU A 60 -19.45 -2.22 -2.97
N GLY A 61 -19.27 -3.46 -2.48
CA GLY A 61 -20.01 -4.04 -1.34
C GLY A 61 -19.12 -4.29 -0.12
N ALA A 62 -18.40 -3.28 0.36
CA ALA A 62 -17.44 -3.40 1.46
C ALA A 62 -18.08 -3.95 2.75
N PRO A 63 -17.71 -5.18 3.21
CA PRO A 63 -18.28 -5.75 4.43
C PRO A 63 -17.80 -5.04 5.70
N CYS A 64 -16.64 -4.40 5.66
CA CYS A 64 -16.06 -3.65 6.77
C CYS A 64 -16.70 -2.28 7.01
N ALA A 65 -17.55 -1.80 6.10
CA ALA A 65 -18.27 -0.52 6.23
C ALA A 65 -19.70 -0.68 6.77
N ARG A 66 -20.06 -1.90 7.21
CA ARG A 66 -21.36 -2.23 7.81
C ARG A 66 -21.27 -2.26 9.32
#